data_AF-A0A699KHP8-F1
#
_entry.id   AF-A0A699KHP8-F1
#
_cell.length_a   1.000
_cell.length_b   1.000
_cell.length_c   1.000
_cell.angle_alpha   90.00
_cell.angle_beta   90.00
_cell.angle_gamma   90.00
#
_symmetry.space_group_name_H-M   'P 1'
#
loop_
_entity.id
_entity.type
_entity.pdbx_description
1 polymer ?
#
loop_
_entity_poly.entity_id
_entity_poly.type
_entity_poly.pdbx_seq_one_letter_code
_entity_poly.pdbx_strand_id
1 'polypeptide(L)' 'MTKLTQKKIKFEWGDKQEAVFQLLKQKLCSAPILALPEGSEDFIV' A
#
# COMPACT_ATOMS: atom_id res chain seq x y z
N MET A 1 5.45 -9.40 -8.64
CA MET A 1 5.87 -8.11 -9.23
C MET A 1 4.75 -7.60 -10.13
N THR A 2 4.17 -6.43 -9.83
CA THR A 2 3.05 -5.89 -10.63
C THR A 2 3.55 -5.45 -12.01
N LYS A 3 2.68 -5.43 -13.03
CA LYS A 3 3.07 -5.03 -14.40
C LYS A 3 3.75 -3.65 -14.46
N LEU A 4 3.35 -2.72 -13.58
CA LEU A 4 3.90 -1.37 -13.49
C LEU A 4 5.36 -1.31 -13.02
N THR A 5 5.86 -2.35 -12.36
CA THR A 5 7.22 -2.39 -11.80
C THR A 5 8.19 -3.26 -12.62
N GLN A 6 7.72 -3.80 -13.75
CA GLN A 6 8.54 -4.64 -14.63
C GLN A 6 9.37 -3.77 -15.59
N LYS A 7 10.68 -4.03 -15.65
CA LYS A 7 11.57 -3.37 -16.61
C LYS A 7 11.15 -3.70 -18.05
N LYS A 8 11.36 -2.74 -18.96
CA LYS A 8 11.05 -2.85 -20.40
C LYS A 8 9.55 -2.97 -20.75
N ILE A 9 8.66 -2.87 -19.77
CA ILE A 9 7.22 -2.73 -19.99
C ILE A 9 6.88 -1.24 -19.90
N LYS A 10 6.07 -0.74 -20.85
CA LYS A 10 5.59 0.64 -20.82
C LYS A 10 4.72 0.83 -19.58
N PHE A 11 5.00 1.89 -18.82
CA PHE A 11 4.19 2.24 -17.67
C PHE A 11 2.87 2.84 -18.15
N GLU A 12 1.79 2.08 -18.01
CA GLU A 12 0.44 2.52 -18.37
C GLU A 12 -0.34 2.89 -17.12
N TRP A 13 -0.69 4.16 -17.03
CA TRP A 13 -1.48 4.72 -15.94
C TRP A 13 -2.86 5.11 -16.49
N GLY A 14 -3.89 4.40 -16.05
CA GLY A 14 -5.28 4.71 -16.38
C GLY A 14 -6.15 4.74 -15.14
N ASP A 15 -7.45 4.88 -15.34
CA ASP A 15 -8.41 5.12 -14.26
C ASP A 15 -8.40 4.03 -13.19
N LYS A 16 -8.14 2.76 -13.57
CA LYS A 16 -8.05 1.65 -12.62
C LYS A 16 -6.84 1.79 -11.69
N GLN A 17 -5.68 2.18 -12.23
CA GLN A 17 -4.46 2.40 -11.46
C GLN A 17 -4.60 3.62 -10.55
N GLU A 18 -5.19 4.70 -11.07
CA GLU A 18 -5.46 5.92 -10.30
C GLU A 18 -6.43 5.63 -9.14
N ALA A 19 -7.53 4.91 -9.38
CA ALA A 19 -8.50 4.56 -8.34
C ALA A 19 -7.87 3.75 -7.19
N VAL A 20 -7.04 2.77 -7.53
CA VAL A 20 -6.31 1.97 -6.51
C VAL A 20 -5.28 2.83 -5.77
N PHE A 21 -4.61 3.74 -6.47
CA PHE A 21 -3.64 4.65 -5.85
C PHE A 21 -4.31 5.67 -4.93
N GLN A 22 -5.49 6.18 -5.29
CA GLN A 22 -6.30 7.04 -4.42
C GLN A 22 -6.79 6.30 -3.19
N LEU A 23 -7.24 5.05 -3.34
CA LEU A 23 -7.60 4.21 -2.20
C LEU A 23 -6.39 3.97 -1.28
N LEU A 24 -5.20 3.73 -1.84
CA LEU A 24 -3.98 3.58 -1.04
C LEU A 24 -3.66 4.86 -0.26
N LYS A 25 -3.74 6.03 -0.90
CA LYS A 25 -3.57 7.33 -0.23
C LYS A 25 -4.55 7.50 0.92
N GLN A 26 -5.84 7.21 0.69
CA GLN A 26 -6.86 7.24 1.74
C GLN A 26 -6.50 6.32 2.90
N LYS A 27 -6.11 5.07 2.62
CA LYS A 27 -5.72 4.10 3.66
C LYS A 27 -4.49 4.55 4.46
N LEU A 28 -3.52 5.20 3.82
CA LEU A 28 -2.33 5.73 4.49
C LEU A 28 -2.64 6.97 5.34
N CYS A 29 -3.50 7.87 4.85
CA CYS A 29 -3.89 9.07 5.59
C CYS A 29 -4.86 8.77 6.74
N SER A 30 -5.67 7.72 6.61
CA SER A 30 -6.67 7.31 7.62
C SER A 30 -6.21 6.15 8.48
N ALA A 31 -4.95 5.71 8.37
CA ALA A 31 -4.43 4.64 9.21
C ALA A 31 -4.45 5.10 10.68
N PRO A 32 -5.06 4.32 11.60
CA PRO A 32 -4.95 4.62 13.01
C PRO A 32 -3.47 4.61 13.42
N ILE A 33 -3.13 5.38 14.46
CA ILE A 33 -1.81 5.31 15.09
C ILE A 33 -1.58 3.84 15.41
N LEU A 34 -0.57 3.24 14.77
CA LEU A 34 -0.15 1.88 15.05
C LEU A 34 0.26 1.84 16.52
N ALA A 35 -0.68 1.47 17.38
CA ALA A 35 -0.42 1.34 18.79
C ALA A 35 0.44 0.10 18.99
N LEU A 36 1.39 0.20 19.93
CA LEU A 36 2.08 -0.97 20.41
C LEU A 36 1.03 -1.93 20.97
N PRO A 37 1.08 -3.22 20.63
CA PRO A 37 0.25 -4.21 21.30
C PRO A 37 0.54 -4.15 22.80
N GLU A 38 -0.50 -4.07 23.63
CA GLU A 38 -0.35 -4.18 25.07
C GLU A 38 0.09 -5.61 25.38
N GLY A 39 1.31 -5.74 25.88
CA GLY A 39 1.94 -7.03 26.13
C GLY A 39 2.97 -7.35 25.05
N SER A 40 4.19 -7.66 25.49
CA SER A 40 5.27 -8.23 24.70
C SER A 40 4.92 -9.65 24.25
N GLU A 41 3.81 -9.82 23.54
CA GLU A 41 3.66 -10.94 22.63
C GLU A 41 4.18 -10.42 21.30
N ASP A 42 5.49 -10.59 21.16
CA ASP A 42 6.25 -10.23 19.98
C ASP A 42 5.44 -10.57 18.73
N PHE A 43 5.02 -9.54 17.99
CA PHE A 43 4.65 -9.70 16.60
C PHE A 43 5.95 -10.00 15.86
N ILE A 44 6.43 -11.23 15.98
CA ILE A 44 7.51 -11.74 15.14
C ILE A 44 6.93 -11.80 13.72
N VAL A 45 7.46 -10.92 12.88
CA VAL A 45 7.28 -10.90 11.43
C VAL A 45 8.18 -11.97 10.79
#